data_AF-A0A7V9CGV3-F1
#
_entry.id   AF-A0A7V9CGV3-F1
#
_cell.length_a   1.000
_cell.length_b   1.000
_cell.length_c   1.000
_cell.angle_alpha   90.00
_cell.angle_beta   90.00
_cell.angle_gamma   90.00
#
_symmetry.space_group_name_H-M   'P 1'
#
loop_
_entity.id
_entity.type
_entity.pdbx_description
1 polymer ?
#
loop_
_entity_poly.entity_id
_entity_poly.type
_entity_poly.pdbx_seq_one_letter_code
_entity_poly.pdbx_strand_id
1 'polypeptide(L)'
;FGTDNGTGLAAEVVGVVGDVRSQQLAEENEIEFYRPLAQRNFPFFIITARTSTKPEATAGIVRVALNKIDSALPIVQPDTMENVIAQSLGQQRLTMTLLGGFAVIALLLAIVGIYGAVAYTVEQRTGEIGVRMALGAQTIDVLRMVVKQGMTPVLIGLVAGLGATFAVGRLLTAQLYQVSPHNPLLLGLTAAVLASVALLACLIPARRASLVNPLQALRTE
;
A
#
# COMPACT_ATOMS: atom_id res chain seq x y z
N PHE A 1 -1.11 28.19 -34.99
CA PHE A 1 -0.19 27.66 -36.02
C PHE A 1 1.10 27.21 -35.32
N GLY A 2 1.22 25.92 -35.02
CA GLY A 2 2.42 25.35 -34.39
C GLY A 2 3.04 24.33 -35.33
N THR A 3 4.27 24.59 -35.77
CA THR A 3 5.04 23.65 -36.60
C THR A 3 5.72 22.62 -35.72
N ASP A 4 5.41 21.35 -35.98
CA ASP A 4 6.12 20.19 -35.43
C ASP A 4 7.62 20.31 -35.80
N ASN A 5 8.50 20.46 -34.81
CA ASN A 5 9.97 20.52 -34.96
C ASN A 5 10.50 21.47 -36.07
N GLY A 6 9.86 22.63 -36.26
CA GLY A 6 10.33 23.67 -37.19
C GLY A 6 10.32 23.30 -38.68
N THR A 7 9.78 22.13 -39.05
CA THR A 7 9.70 21.64 -40.45
C THR A 7 8.33 21.05 -40.82
N GLY A 8 7.38 21.00 -39.87
CA GLY A 8 6.09 20.36 -40.06
C GLY A 8 5.04 21.18 -40.83
N LEU A 9 4.24 20.47 -41.62
CA LEU A 9 3.00 20.95 -42.27
C LEU A 9 2.09 21.67 -41.25
N ALA A 10 1.51 22.80 -41.65
CA ALA A 10 0.56 23.54 -40.83
C ALA A 10 -0.65 22.66 -40.51
N ALA A 11 -0.99 22.52 -39.22
CA ALA A 11 -2.15 21.78 -38.75
C ALA A 11 -3.14 22.72 -38.06
N GLU A 12 -4.42 22.55 -38.36
CA GLU A 12 -5.53 23.23 -37.68
C GLU A 12 -6.03 22.39 -36.50
N VAL A 13 -6.27 23.04 -35.37
CA VAL A 13 -6.82 22.39 -34.18
C VAL A 13 -8.34 22.36 -34.31
N VAL A 14 -8.89 21.17 -34.59
CA VAL A 14 -10.33 20.96 -34.79
C VAL A 14 -11.10 20.59 -33.51
N GLY A 15 -10.39 20.31 -32.41
CA GLY A 15 -11.00 19.97 -31.13
C GLY A 15 -9.97 19.63 -30.06
N VAL A 16 -10.43 19.60 -28.81
CA VAL A 16 -9.65 19.23 -27.63
C VAL A 16 -10.42 18.13 -26.90
N VAL A 17 -9.73 17.05 -26.54
CA VAL A 17 -10.27 15.93 -25.77
C VAL A 17 -9.77 15.98 -24.34
N GLY A 18 -10.47 15.31 -23.42
CA GLY A 18 -10.02 15.17 -22.03
C GLY A 18 -8.74 14.33 -21.91
N ASP A 19 -8.04 14.50 -20.81
CA ASP A 19 -6.76 13.84 -20.58
C ASP A 19 -6.87 12.31 -20.59
N VAL A 20 -6.01 11.66 -21.38
CA VAL A 20 -5.88 10.20 -21.45
C VAL A 20 -4.45 9.80 -21.12
N ARG A 21 -4.24 8.89 -20.16
CA ARG A 21 -2.90 8.37 -19.82
C ARG A 21 -2.46 7.31 -20.83
N SER A 22 -1.84 7.78 -21.92
CA SER A 22 -1.54 6.96 -23.11
C SER A 22 -0.22 6.18 -23.03
N GLN A 23 0.82 6.75 -22.40
CA GLN A 23 2.15 6.13 -22.35
C GLN A 23 2.47 5.41 -21.03
N GLN A 24 2.20 6.07 -19.89
CA GLN A 24 2.37 5.47 -18.58
C GLN A 24 1.22 5.88 -17.67
N LEU A 25 0.70 4.94 -16.88
CA LEU A 25 -0.31 5.25 -15.87
C LEU A 25 0.22 6.17 -14.76
N ALA A 26 1.53 6.24 -14.56
CA ALA A 26 2.18 6.90 -13.43
C ALA A 26 2.80 8.27 -13.76
N GLU A 27 2.95 8.63 -15.05
CA GLU A 27 3.49 9.93 -15.47
C GLU A 27 2.36 10.89 -15.85
N GLU A 28 2.67 12.20 -15.80
CA GLU A 28 1.77 13.24 -16.28
C GLU A 28 1.67 13.17 -17.81
N ASN A 29 0.53 13.57 -18.36
CA ASN A 29 0.36 13.56 -19.80
C ASN A 29 1.35 14.55 -20.45
N GLU A 30 2.34 14.02 -21.16
CA GLU A 30 3.07 14.83 -22.13
C GLU A 30 2.10 15.31 -23.22
N ILE A 31 2.52 16.33 -23.97
CA ILE A 31 1.70 16.91 -25.04
C ILE A 31 1.39 15.84 -26.08
N GLU A 32 0.14 15.38 -26.10
CA GLU A 32 -0.34 14.36 -27.03
C GLU A 32 -1.20 15.00 -28.12
N PHE A 33 -0.94 14.64 -29.38
CA PHE A 33 -1.68 15.12 -30.53
C PHE A 33 -2.33 13.96 -31.27
N TYR A 34 -3.66 14.00 -31.40
CA TYR A 34 -4.38 13.07 -32.27
C TYR A 34 -4.43 13.63 -33.70
N ARG A 35 -4.03 12.83 -34.69
CA ARG A 35 -4.06 13.19 -36.12
C ARG A 35 -4.67 12.08 -36.96
N PRO A 36 -5.38 12.42 -38.06
CA PRO A 36 -5.89 11.42 -38.98
C PRO A 36 -4.78 10.61 -39.65
N LEU A 37 -4.93 9.28 -39.68
CA LEU A 37 -3.97 8.37 -40.29
C LEU A 37 -3.67 8.70 -41.76
N ALA A 38 -4.70 9.12 -42.51
CA ALA A 38 -4.58 9.47 -43.92
C ALA A 38 -3.63 10.66 -44.18
N GLN A 39 -3.38 11.52 -43.17
CA GLN A 39 -2.52 12.69 -43.32
C GLN A 39 -1.06 12.40 -42.97
N ARG A 40 -0.78 11.40 -42.11
CA ARG A 40 0.58 11.01 -41.74
C ARG A 40 0.64 9.52 -41.50
N ASN A 41 1.22 8.83 -42.48
CA ASN A 41 1.38 7.39 -42.44
C ASN A 41 2.54 7.02 -41.49
N PHE A 42 2.28 6.16 -40.51
CA PHE A 42 3.31 5.59 -39.64
C PHE A 42 3.67 4.17 -40.12
N PRO A 43 4.92 3.72 -40.00
CA PRO A 43 5.30 2.37 -40.43
C PRO A 43 4.73 1.26 -39.52
N PHE A 44 4.17 1.60 -38.36
CA PHE A 44 3.53 0.69 -37.41
C PHE A 44 2.15 1.20 -37.02
N PHE A 45 1.19 0.29 -36.85
CA PHE A 45 -0.17 0.62 -36.45
C PHE A 45 -0.63 -0.30 -35.32
N ILE A 46 -1.28 0.30 -34.32
CA ILE A 46 -1.99 -0.42 -33.28
C ILE A 46 -3.47 -0.31 -33.60
N ILE A 47 -4.13 -1.45 -33.81
CA ILE A 47 -5.57 -1.50 -34.03
C ILE A 47 -6.22 -1.84 -32.69
N THR A 48 -7.01 -0.91 -32.15
CA THR A 48 -7.82 -1.15 -30.96
C THR A 48 -9.26 -1.43 -31.37
N ALA A 49 -9.77 -2.59 -30.96
CA ALA A 49 -11.15 -2.99 -31.21
C ALA A 49 -11.94 -2.98 -29.90
N ARG A 50 -13.03 -2.21 -29.84
CA ARG A 50 -13.98 -2.26 -28.73
C ARG A 50 -15.05 -3.30 -29.04
N THR A 51 -15.14 -4.33 -28.20
CA THR A 51 -16.09 -5.44 -28.36
C THR A 51 -16.78 -5.76 -27.03
N SER A 52 -17.98 -6.34 -27.09
CA SER A 52 -18.70 -6.90 -25.94
C SER A 52 -18.55 -8.42 -25.83
N THR A 53 -17.90 -9.08 -26.80
CA THR A 53 -17.69 -10.52 -26.82
C THR A 53 -16.34 -10.90 -26.22
N LYS A 54 -16.14 -12.20 -25.94
CA LYS A 54 -14.88 -12.69 -25.38
C LYS A 54 -13.68 -12.23 -26.23
N PRO A 55 -12.60 -11.73 -25.62
CA PRO A 55 -11.45 -11.19 -26.36
C PRO A 55 -10.83 -12.19 -27.33
N GLU A 56 -10.79 -13.47 -26.96
CA GLU A 56 -10.27 -14.57 -27.79
C GLU A 56 -11.07 -14.75 -29.09
N ALA A 57 -12.40 -14.66 -29.00
CA ALA A 57 -13.29 -14.78 -30.16
C ALA A 57 -13.13 -13.57 -31.09
N THR A 58 -12.98 -12.37 -30.53
CA THR A 58 -12.75 -11.14 -31.31
C THR A 58 -11.38 -11.17 -31.99
N ALA A 59 -10.33 -11.62 -31.30
CA ALA A 59 -9.00 -11.78 -31.86
C ALA A 59 -9.02 -12.75 -33.07
N GLY A 60 -9.77 -13.85 -32.97
CA GLY A 60 -9.99 -14.77 -34.09
C GLY A 60 -10.65 -14.10 -35.31
N ILE A 61 -11.71 -13.30 -35.08
CA ILE A 61 -12.41 -12.57 -36.15
C ILE A 61 -11.49 -11.55 -36.82
N VAL A 62 -10.75 -10.76 -36.03
CA VAL A 62 -9.80 -9.76 -36.53
C VAL A 62 -8.69 -10.43 -37.35
N ARG A 63 -8.17 -11.56 -36.87
CA ARG A 63 -7.14 -12.33 -37.60
C ARG A 63 -7.65 -12.83 -38.95
N VAL A 64 -8.87 -13.35 -39.03
CA VAL A 64 -9.48 -13.78 -40.30
C VAL A 64 -9.69 -12.58 -41.24
N ALA A 65 -10.08 -11.43 -40.73
CA ALA A 65 -10.22 -10.21 -41.53
C ALA A 65 -8.88 -9.70 -42.07
N LEU A 66 -7.84 -9.66 -41.23
CA LEU A 66 -6.49 -9.23 -41.63
C LEU A 66 -5.87 -10.17 -42.67
N ASN A 67 -6.04 -11.48 -42.50
CA ASN A 67 -5.56 -12.49 -43.45
C ASN A 67 -6.18 -12.34 -44.86
N LYS A 68 -7.36 -11.72 -44.99
CA LYS A 68 -7.97 -11.43 -46.30
C LYS A 68 -7.34 -10.22 -46.99
N ILE A 69 -6.75 -9.30 -46.21
CA ILE A 69 -6.10 -8.11 -46.72
C ILE A 69 -4.66 -8.46 -47.12
N ASP A 70 -3.90 -9.02 -46.19
CA ASP A 70 -2.52 -9.45 -46.42
C ASP A 70 -2.13 -10.53 -45.40
N SER A 71 -1.81 -11.73 -45.90
CA SER A 71 -1.38 -12.87 -45.09
C SER A 71 0.04 -12.77 -44.55
N ALA A 72 0.84 -11.82 -45.05
CA ALA A 72 2.22 -11.60 -44.61
C ALA A 72 2.33 -10.66 -43.40
N LEU A 73 1.22 -10.02 -42.97
CA LEU A 73 1.23 -9.09 -41.85
C LEU A 73 1.40 -9.85 -40.51
N PRO A 74 2.49 -9.61 -39.77
CA PRO A 74 2.68 -10.21 -38.45
C PRO A 74 1.74 -9.55 -37.43
N ILE A 75 0.89 -10.34 -36.78
CA ILE A 75 0.12 -9.88 -35.61
C ILE A 75 1.05 -9.98 -34.40
N VAL A 76 1.58 -8.84 -33.96
CA VAL A 76 2.58 -8.74 -32.88
C VAL A 76 1.92 -8.84 -31.50
N GLN A 77 1.18 -9.93 -31.26
CA GLN A 77 0.53 -10.29 -29.99
C GLN A 77 -0.81 -9.56 -29.75
N PRO A 78 -1.95 -10.27 -29.86
CA PRO A 78 -3.25 -9.72 -29.49
C PRO A 78 -3.38 -9.73 -27.96
N ASP A 79 -3.12 -8.59 -27.32
CA ASP A 79 -3.37 -8.42 -25.89
C ASP A 79 -4.68 -7.69 -25.62
N THR A 80 -5.32 -8.06 -24.51
CA THR A 80 -6.50 -7.35 -24.01
C THR A 80 -6.05 -6.08 -23.31
N MET A 81 -6.89 -5.03 -23.36
CA MET A 81 -6.59 -3.80 -22.61
C MET A 81 -6.46 -4.08 -21.11
N GLU A 82 -7.16 -5.08 -20.59
CA GLU A 82 -7.03 -5.57 -19.21
C GLU A 82 -5.63 -6.11 -18.91
N ASN A 83 -5.07 -6.92 -19.80
CA ASN A 83 -3.71 -7.46 -19.65
C ASN A 83 -2.66 -6.37 -19.79
N VAL A 84 -2.83 -5.44 -20.73
CA VAL A 84 -1.94 -4.28 -20.89
C VAL A 84 -1.90 -3.46 -19.60
N ILE A 85 -3.07 -3.15 -19.02
CA ILE A 85 -3.15 -2.45 -17.73
C ILE A 85 -2.52 -3.29 -16.61
N ALA A 86 -2.80 -4.59 -16.55
CA ALA A 86 -2.26 -5.48 -15.52
C ALA A 86 -0.72 -5.56 -15.58
N GLN A 87 -0.14 -5.54 -16.79
CA GLN A 87 1.30 -5.59 -17.01
C GLN A 87 1.96 -4.26 -16.63
N SER A 88 1.34 -3.12 -16.96
CA SER A 88 1.79 -1.79 -16.50
C SER A 88 1.77 -1.67 -14.97
N LEU A 89 0.82 -2.32 -14.30
CA LEU A 89 0.73 -2.35 -12.83
C LEU A 89 1.58 -3.47 -12.19
N GLY A 90 2.20 -4.36 -12.98
CA GLY A 90 2.91 -5.53 -12.48
C GLY A 90 4.06 -5.18 -11.53
N GLN A 91 4.88 -4.20 -11.91
CA GLN A 91 6.02 -3.75 -11.09
C GLN A 91 5.56 -3.09 -9.79
N GLN A 92 4.52 -2.25 -9.84
CA GLN A 92 3.93 -1.63 -8.65
C GLN A 92 3.34 -2.67 -7.70
N ARG A 93 2.67 -3.71 -8.24
CA ARG A 93 2.06 -4.79 -7.45
C ARG A 93 3.11 -5.65 -6.75
N LEU A 94 4.25 -5.93 -7.39
CA LEU A 94 5.37 -6.63 -6.77
C LEU A 94 5.91 -5.82 -5.58
N THR A 95 6.18 -4.53 -5.78
CA THR A 95 6.65 -3.62 -4.73
C THR A 95 5.65 -3.54 -3.57
N MET A 96 4.35 -3.36 -3.84
CA MET A 96 3.32 -3.38 -2.80
C MET A 96 3.28 -4.70 -2.03
N THR A 97 3.40 -5.84 -2.73
CA THR A 97 3.36 -7.16 -2.09
C THR A 97 4.56 -7.36 -1.18
N LEU A 98 5.76 -6.94 -1.61
CA LEU A 98 6.98 -7.01 -0.80
C LEU A 98 6.90 -6.08 0.42
N LEU A 99 6.50 -4.82 0.24
CA LEU A 99 6.31 -3.89 1.35
C LEU A 99 5.23 -4.39 2.33
N GLY A 100 4.14 -4.94 1.83
CA GLY A 100 3.10 -5.57 2.64
C GLY A 100 3.65 -6.73 3.47
N GLY A 101 4.47 -7.60 2.86
CA GLY A 101 5.17 -8.67 3.56
C GLY A 101 6.11 -8.16 4.66
N PHE A 102 6.92 -7.15 4.36
CA PHE A 102 7.79 -6.52 5.37
C PHE A 102 6.99 -5.86 6.51
N ALA A 103 5.87 -5.22 6.20
CA ALA A 103 5.00 -4.62 7.21
C ALA A 103 4.43 -5.67 8.16
N VAL A 104 4.02 -6.85 7.64
CA VAL A 104 3.54 -7.96 8.48
C VAL A 104 4.67 -8.50 9.38
N ILE A 105 5.88 -8.69 8.85
CA ILE A 105 7.02 -9.16 9.64
C ILE A 105 7.38 -8.13 10.72
N ALA A 106 7.45 -6.85 10.38
CA ALA A 106 7.72 -5.78 11.32
C ALA A 106 6.66 -5.72 12.44
N LEU A 107 5.39 -5.93 12.10
CA LEU A 107 4.29 -6.00 13.07
C LEU A 107 4.46 -7.19 14.02
N LEU A 108 4.82 -8.37 13.51
CA LEU A 108 5.10 -9.54 14.34
C LEU A 108 6.27 -9.31 15.29
N LEU A 109 7.37 -8.72 14.79
CA LEU A 109 8.51 -8.36 15.62
C LEU A 109 8.14 -7.34 16.70
N ALA A 110 7.30 -6.36 16.38
CA ALA A 110 6.78 -5.41 17.36
C ALA A 110 5.93 -6.10 18.43
N ILE A 111 5.05 -7.03 18.05
CA ILE A 111 4.24 -7.82 19.01
C ILE A 111 5.16 -8.59 19.97
N VAL A 112 6.15 -9.30 19.43
CA VAL A 112 7.09 -10.09 20.24
C VAL A 112 7.91 -9.19 21.18
N GLY A 113 8.39 -8.04 20.68
CA GLY A 113 9.14 -7.08 21.48
C GLY A 113 8.31 -6.46 22.62
N ILE A 114 7.08 -6.04 22.32
CA ILE A 114 6.14 -5.50 23.32
C ILE A 114 5.80 -6.58 24.35
N TYR A 115 5.46 -7.79 23.90
CA TYR A 115 5.17 -8.91 24.81
C TYR A 115 6.36 -9.20 25.73
N GLY A 116 7.58 -9.32 25.17
CA GLY A 116 8.79 -9.61 25.93
C GLY A 116 9.12 -8.52 26.94
N ALA A 117 9.07 -7.25 26.53
CA ALA A 117 9.30 -6.12 27.42
C ALA A 117 8.28 -6.07 28.56
N VAL A 118 6.99 -6.22 28.26
CA VAL A 118 5.92 -6.19 29.28
C VAL A 118 6.01 -7.41 30.19
N ALA A 119 6.20 -8.62 29.64
CA ALA A 119 6.36 -9.83 30.44
C ALA A 119 7.55 -9.74 31.40
N TYR A 120 8.70 -9.24 30.93
CA TYR A 120 9.87 -9.01 31.77
C TYR A 120 9.58 -8.01 32.90
N THR A 121 8.91 -6.89 32.61
CA THR A 121 8.53 -5.92 33.65
C THR A 121 7.55 -6.48 34.67
N VAL A 122 6.64 -7.37 34.24
CA VAL A 122 5.70 -8.06 35.14
C VAL A 122 6.47 -9.02 36.06
N GLU A 123 7.36 -9.84 35.50
CA GLU A 123 8.16 -10.79 36.28
C GLU A 123 8.99 -10.08 37.35
N GLN A 124 9.68 -8.98 36.98
CA GLN A 124 10.49 -8.20 37.91
C GLN A 124 9.67 -7.51 39.01
N ARG A 125 8.39 -7.23 38.77
CA ARG A 125 7.46 -6.57 39.71
C ARG A 125 6.48 -7.54 40.38
N THR A 126 6.64 -8.85 40.21
CA THR A 126 5.72 -9.86 40.76
C THR A 126 5.57 -9.72 42.28
N GLY A 127 6.67 -9.41 43.00
CA GLY A 127 6.65 -9.16 44.44
C GLY A 127 5.81 -7.94 44.83
N GLU A 128 6.01 -6.79 44.17
CA GLU A 128 5.22 -5.57 44.40
C GLU A 128 3.73 -5.77 44.08
N ILE A 129 3.44 -6.49 42.98
CA ILE A 129 2.07 -6.81 42.54
C ILE A 129 1.40 -7.73 43.57
N GLY A 130 2.12 -8.73 44.08
CA GLY A 130 1.65 -9.64 45.13
C GLY A 130 1.32 -8.91 46.43
N VAL A 131 2.18 -7.99 46.88
CA VAL A 131 1.92 -7.17 48.08
C VAL A 131 0.71 -6.27 47.88
N ARG A 132 0.57 -5.61 46.72
CA ARG A 132 -0.62 -4.77 46.44
C ARG A 132 -1.92 -5.58 46.41
N MET A 133 -1.89 -6.77 45.81
CA MET A 133 -3.04 -7.69 45.81
C MET A 133 -3.38 -8.16 47.23
N ALA A 134 -2.38 -8.45 48.07
CA ALA A 134 -2.59 -8.79 49.48
C ALA A 134 -3.16 -7.64 50.31
N LEU A 135 -2.85 -6.39 49.96
CA LEU A 135 -3.44 -5.18 50.54
C LEU A 135 -4.85 -4.84 50.01
N GLY A 136 -5.41 -5.68 49.13
CA GLY A 136 -6.78 -5.53 48.61
C GLY A 136 -6.91 -4.78 47.28
N ALA A 137 -5.81 -4.54 46.56
CA ALA A 137 -5.89 -3.95 45.22
C ALA A 137 -6.70 -4.85 44.27
N GLN A 138 -7.57 -4.25 43.47
CA GLN A 138 -8.37 -4.99 42.50
C GLN A 138 -7.50 -5.46 41.32
N THR A 139 -7.84 -6.60 40.74
CA THR A 139 -7.20 -7.14 39.53
C THR A 139 -7.22 -6.14 38.36
N ILE A 140 -8.21 -5.25 38.32
CA ILE A 140 -8.33 -4.20 37.31
C ILE A 140 -7.29 -3.09 37.47
N ASP A 141 -6.83 -2.80 38.69
CA ASP A 141 -5.80 -1.79 38.96
C ASP A 141 -4.43 -2.28 38.47
N VAL A 142 -4.14 -3.55 38.70
CA VAL A 142 -2.93 -4.21 38.19
C VAL A 142 -2.96 -4.26 36.66
N LEU A 143 -4.09 -4.68 36.08
CA LEU A 143 -4.27 -4.71 34.62
C LEU A 143 -4.03 -3.33 34.00
N ARG A 144 -4.66 -2.28 34.55
CA ARG A 144 -4.55 -0.90 34.05
C ARG A 144 -3.11 -0.38 34.16
N MET A 145 -2.42 -0.69 35.25
CA MET A 145 -1.03 -0.31 35.44
C MET A 145 -0.11 -0.94 34.39
N VAL A 146 -0.23 -2.25 34.17
CA VAL A 146 0.60 -2.99 33.21
C VAL A 146 0.30 -2.53 31.78
N VAL A 147 -0.98 -2.38 31.42
CA VAL A 147 -1.37 -1.86 30.10
C VAL A 147 -0.85 -0.44 29.88
N LYS A 148 -0.95 0.45 30.88
CA LYS A 148 -0.44 1.83 30.76
C LYS A 148 1.09 1.84 30.55
N GLN A 149 1.83 1.02 31.30
CA GLN A 149 3.28 0.90 31.13
C GLN A 149 3.65 0.34 29.75
N GLY A 150 2.95 -0.70 29.28
CA GLY A 150 3.19 -1.28 27.94
C GLY A 150 2.78 -0.36 26.79
N MET A 151 1.71 0.41 26.94
CA MET A 151 1.20 1.32 25.90
C MET A 151 1.95 2.64 25.81
N THR A 152 2.64 3.08 26.87
CA THR A 152 3.42 4.34 26.85
C THR A 152 4.48 4.37 25.73
N PRO A 153 5.38 3.37 25.61
CA PRO A 153 6.36 3.35 24.51
C PRO A 153 5.71 3.21 23.13
N VAL A 154 4.57 2.51 23.05
CA VAL A 154 3.80 2.36 21.81
C VAL A 154 3.27 3.71 21.33
N LEU A 155 2.68 4.51 22.22
CA LEU A 155 2.17 5.84 21.88
C LEU A 155 3.30 6.79 21.45
N ILE A 156 4.44 6.75 22.14
CA ILE A 156 5.63 7.54 21.77
C ILE A 156 6.12 7.12 20.38
N GLY A 157 6.25 5.81 20.13
CA GLY A 157 6.64 5.28 18.83
C GLY A 157 5.65 5.64 17.72
N LEU A 158 4.35 5.67 18.02
CA LEU A 158 3.31 6.01 17.06
C LEU A 158 3.35 7.48 16.67
N VAL A 159 3.53 8.40 17.63
CA VAL A 159 3.73 9.83 17.36
C VAL A 159 5.01 10.07 16.56
N ALA A 160 6.11 9.43 16.95
CA ALA A 160 7.38 9.53 16.23
C ALA A 160 7.29 8.97 14.81
N GLY A 161 6.62 7.82 14.63
CA GLY A 161 6.41 7.19 13.34
C GLY A 161 5.50 8.01 12.42
N LEU A 162 4.46 8.65 12.95
CA LEU A 162 3.66 9.61 12.19
C LEU A 162 4.54 10.77 11.72
N GLY A 163 5.33 11.38 12.61
CA GLY A 163 6.26 12.45 12.27
C GLY A 163 7.27 12.04 11.17
N ALA A 164 7.86 10.84 11.30
CA ALA A 164 8.75 10.28 10.29
C ALA A 164 8.03 10.04 8.95
N THR A 165 6.78 9.59 8.99
CA THR A 165 5.95 9.39 7.79
C THR A 165 5.74 10.70 7.03
N PHE A 166 5.43 11.80 7.72
CA PHE A 166 5.32 13.12 7.12
C PHE A 166 6.65 13.60 6.51
N ALA A 167 7.76 13.38 7.21
CA ALA A 167 9.09 13.79 6.74
C ALA A 167 9.52 13.03 5.48
N VAL A 168 9.39 11.69 5.50
CA VAL A 168 9.74 10.82 4.37
C VAL A 168 8.76 11.01 3.22
N GLY A 169 7.46 11.13 3.52
CA GLY A 169 6.43 11.41 2.52
C GLY A 169 6.71 12.69 1.74
N ARG A 170 7.15 13.76 2.42
CA ARG A 170 7.58 15.01 1.79
C ARG A 170 8.79 14.82 0.86
N LEU A 171 9.79 14.04 1.29
CA LEU A 171 10.98 13.74 0.49
C LEU A 171 10.64 12.90 -0.75
N LEU A 172 9.70 11.96 -0.62
CA LEU A 172 9.23 11.13 -1.72
C LEU A 172 8.35 11.92 -2.69
N THR A 173 7.48 12.82 -2.25
CA THR A 173 6.73 13.70 -3.18
C THR A 173 7.61 14.64 -3.97
N ALA A 174 8.79 14.98 -3.45
CA ALA A 174 9.76 15.77 -4.21
C ALA A 174 10.36 14.97 -5.39
N GLN A 175 10.23 13.64 -5.40
CA GLN A 175 10.73 12.75 -6.45
C GLN A 175 9.63 12.00 -7.23
N LEU A 176 8.46 11.74 -6.63
CA LEU A 176 7.29 11.13 -7.26
C LEU A 176 6.18 12.18 -7.37
N TYR A 177 5.98 12.69 -8.58
CA TYR A 177 4.87 13.58 -8.90
C TYR A 177 3.51 12.87 -8.72
N GLN A 178 2.52 13.60 -8.21
CA GLN A 178 1.07 13.31 -8.20
C GLN A 178 0.47 12.18 -7.31
N VAL A 179 1.22 11.45 -6.47
CA VAL A 179 0.56 10.62 -5.44
C VAL A 179 0.34 11.47 -4.20
N SER A 180 -0.91 11.89 -3.92
CA SER A 180 -1.24 12.62 -2.70
C SER A 180 -0.90 11.74 -1.48
N PRO A 181 0.22 11.98 -0.79
CA PRO A 181 0.79 11.00 0.14
C PRO A 181 0.15 11.11 1.54
N HIS A 182 -0.74 12.08 1.73
CA HIS A 182 -1.34 12.42 3.03
C HIS A 182 -2.84 12.14 3.01
N ASN A 183 -3.23 10.87 2.88
CA ASN A 183 -4.62 10.49 3.12
C ASN A 183 -4.84 10.30 4.64
N PRO A 184 -5.54 11.21 5.34
CA PRO A 184 -5.72 11.14 6.78
C PRO A 184 -6.49 9.89 7.22
N LEU A 185 -7.36 9.37 6.34
CA LEU A 185 -8.10 8.14 6.59
C LEU A 185 -7.16 6.93 6.71
N LEU A 186 -6.20 6.81 5.78
CA LEU A 186 -5.26 5.70 5.76
C LEU A 186 -4.30 5.76 6.96
N LEU A 187 -3.80 6.95 7.29
CA LEU A 187 -2.96 7.16 8.48
C LEU A 187 -3.72 6.86 9.78
N GLY A 188 -4.99 7.27 9.86
CA GLY A 188 -5.85 6.95 11.00
C GLY A 188 -6.09 5.45 11.14
N LEU A 189 -6.35 4.76 10.03
CA LEU A 189 -6.61 3.32 10.01
C LEU A 189 -5.35 2.52 10.38
N THR A 190 -4.18 2.87 9.83
CA THR A 190 -2.91 2.21 10.19
C THR A 190 -2.56 2.44 11.65
N ALA A 191 -2.71 3.66 12.18
CA ALA A 191 -2.52 3.96 13.59
C ALA A 191 -3.48 3.14 14.48
N ALA A 192 -4.76 3.02 14.09
CA ALA A 192 -5.74 2.23 14.82
C ALA A 192 -5.39 0.74 14.84
N VAL A 193 -4.94 0.18 13.70
CA VAL A 193 -4.49 -1.22 13.60
C VAL A 193 -3.27 -1.47 14.48
N LEU A 194 -2.24 -0.62 14.39
CA LEU A 194 -1.04 -0.75 15.22
C LEU A 194 -1.37 -0.65 16.72
N ALA A 195 -2.21 0.30 17.12
CA ALA A 195 -2.63 0.46 18.51
C ALA A 195 -3.44 -0.74 19.03
N SER A 196 -4.36 -1.27 18.23
CA SER A 196 -5.17 -2.42 18.63
C SER A 196 -4.33 -3.70 18.72
N VAL A 197 -3.38 -3.90 17.81
CA VAL A 197 -2.42 -5.02 17.88
C VAL A 197 -1.52 -4.91 19.11
N ALA A 198 -0.97 -3.72 19.39
CA ALA A 198 -0.16 -3.48 20.57
C ALA A 198 -0.95 -3.70 21.89
N LEU A 199 -2.21 -3.26 21.92
CA LEU A 199 -3.10 -3.48 23.05
C LEU A 199 -3.33 -4.98 23.28
N LEU A 200 -3.61 -5.74 22.23
CA LEU A 200 -3.76 -7.21 22.30
C LEU A 200 -2.47 -7.88 22.80
N ALA A 201 -1.31 -7.44 22.33
CA ALA A 201 -0.02 -7.93 22.79
C ALA A 201 0.22 -7.66 24.29
N CYS A 202 -0.21 -6.50 24.79
CA CYS A 202 -0.09 -6.14 26.22
C CYS A 202 -1.11 -6.87 27.11
N LEU A 203 -2.30 -7.18 26.60
CA LEU A 203 -3.37 -7.79 27.39
C LEU A 203 -3.02 -9.21 27.87
N ILE A 204 -2.25 -9.97 27.09
CA ILE A 204 -1.84 -11.35 27.46
C ILE A 204 -0.97 -11.35 28.74
N PRO A 205 0.18 -10.64 28.81
CA PRO A 205 0.99 -10.59 30.02
C PRO A 205 0.29 -9.83 31.16
N ALA A 206 -0.52 -8.82 30.86
CA ALA A 206 -1.29 -8.11 31.89
C ALA A 206 -2.34 -9.02 32.57
N ARG A 207 -3.01 -9.89 31.80
CA ARG A 207 -3.89 -10.93 32.37
C ARG A 207 -3.11 -11.93 33.21
N ARG A 208 -1.95 -12.40 32.73
CA ARG A 208 -1.06 -13.27 33.52
C ARG A 208 -0.68 -12.62 34.85
N ALA A 209 -0.30 -11.34 34.87
CA ALA A 209 0.00 -10.59 36.08
C ALA A 209 -1.17 -10.53 37.08
N SER A 210 -2.40 -10.32 36.56
CA SER A 210 -3.61 -10.24 37.40
C SER A 210 -4.06 -11.59 37.99
N LEU A 211 -3.58 -12.70 37.43
CA LEU A 211 -3.89 -14.07 37.85
C LEU A 211 -2.79 -14.67 38.75
N VAL A 212 -1.75 -13.91 39.06
CA VAL A 212 -0.70 -14.35 40.00
C VAL A 212 -1.33 -14.53 41.38
N ASN A 213 -1.27 -15.76 41.90
CA ASN A 213 -1.76 -16.07 43.24
C ASN A 213 -0.87 -15.41 44.30
N PRO A 214 -1.39 -14.51 45.15
CA PRO A 214 -0.59 -13.79 46.15
C PRO A 214 0.09 -14.74 47.15
N LEU A 215 -0.49 -15.93 47.40
CA LEU A 215 0.10 -16.97 48.26
C LEU A 215 1.31 -17.69 47.65
N GLN A 216 1.46 -17.72 46.32
CA GLN A 216 2.67 -18.26 45.67
C GLN A 216 3.79 -17.21 45.61
N ALA A 217 3.43 -15.93 45.47
CA ALA A 217 4.40 -14.83 45.45
C ALA A 217 5.11 -14.62 46.80
N LEU A 218 4.47 -14.96 47.93
CA LEU A 218 5.10 -14.92 49.27
C LEU A 218 5.94 -16.16 49.62
N ARG A 219 5.79 -17.26 48.87
CA ARG A 219 6.49 -18.53 49.14
C ARG A 219 7.78 -18.71 48.32
N THR A 220 8.17 -17.67 47.57
CA THR A 220 9.37 -17.66 46.72
C THR A 220 10.54 -16.87 47.33
N GLU A 221 10.45 -16.51 48.61
CA GLU A 221 11.63 -16.23 49.46
C GLU A 221 12.04 -17.47 50.26
#